data_AF-A0A0R3QJ44-F1
#
_entry.id   AF-A0A0R3QJ44-F1
#
_cell.length_a   1.000
_cell.length_b   1.000
_cell.length_c   1.000
_cell.angle_alpha   90.00
_cell.angle_beta   90.00
_cell.angle_gamma   90.00
#
_symmetry.space_group_name_H-M   'P 1'
#
loop_
_entity.id
_entity.type
_entity.pdbx_description
1 polymer ?
#
loop_
_entity_poly.entity_id
_entity_poly.type
_entity_poly.pdbx_seq_one_letter_code
_entity_poly.pdbx_strand_id
1 'polypeptide(L)'
;MDKVDDVDNYLAKQDGMIIRERDPRMCHHGTRQKCTYCLPLDPYDEDYLKKKDIKHMSFHAYVRKMTAGHGKGTQLKKPLENIVCSLKPNCPSHKPYPQGICSKCRPPMVTLNRQVS
;
A
#
# COMPACT_ATOMS: atom_id res chain seq x y z
N MET A 1 -14.38 -16.71 6.07
CA MET A 1 -13.88 -15.36 5.73
C MET A 1 -14.02 -14.54 7.00
N ASP A 2 -12.91 -14.04 7.51
CA ASP A 2 -12.92 -13.26 8.74
C ASP A 2 -13.69 -11.95 8.51
N LYS A 3 -14.48 -11.55 9.50
CA LYS A 3 -15.25 -10.31 9.45
C LYS A 3 -14.27 -9.13 9.45
N VAL A 4 -14.36 -8.26 8.43
CA VAL A 4 -13.62 -6.99 8.39
C VAL A 4 -14.09 -6.10 9.52
N ASP A 5 -13.16 -5.47 10.24
CA ASP A 5 -13.47 -4.57 11.35
C ASP A 5 -14.29 -3.36 10.87
N ASP A 6 -15.14 -2.84 11.74
CA ASP A 6 -15.96 -1.66 11.46
C ASP A 6 -15.09 -0.43 11.17
N VAL A 7 -13.91 -0.32 11.81
CA VAL A 7 -12.94 0.75 11.51
C VAL A 7 -12.41 0.68 10.08
N ASP A 8 -12.14 -0.52 9.58
CA ASP A 8 -11.63 -0.71 8.23
C ASP A 8 -12.70 -0.38 7.19
N ASN A 9 -13.95 -0.76 7.47
CA ASN A 9 -15.09 -0.40 6.62
C ASN A 9 -15.31 1.12 6.55
N TYR A 10 -15.09 1.81 7.67
CA TYR A 10 -15.17 3.28 7.72
C TYR A 10 -14.02 3.93 6.95
N LEU A 11 -12.78 3.50 7.21
CA LEU A 11 -11.58 4.07 6.61
C LEU A 11 -11.51 3.79 5.10
N ALA A 12 -11.98 2.64 4.63
CA ALA A 12 -12.01 2.31 3.19
C ALA A 12 -12.85 3.29 2.36
N LYS A 13 -13.81 4.00 2.97
CA LYS A 13 -14.68 4.97 2.29
C LYS A 13 -14.11 6.39 2.24
N GLN A 14 -13.08 6.69 3.02
CA GLN A 14 -12.48 8.03 3.05
C GLN A 14 -11.50 8.19 1.88
N ASP A 15 -11.32 9.40 1.34
CA ASP A 15 -10.27 9.62 0.34
C ASP A 15 -8.88 9.74 0.98
N GLY A 16 -8.81 10.33 2.18
CA GLY A 16 -7.58 10.61 2.90
C GLY A 16 -6.80 11.81 2.33
N MET A 17 -7.40 12.61 1.44
CA MET A 17 -6.70 13.70 0.77
C MET A 17 -6.33 14.79 1.76
N ILE A 18 -5.08 15.24 1.69
CA ILE A 18 -4.57 16.31 2.55
C ILE A 18 -4.82 17.65 1.85
N ILE A 19 -5.80 18.40 2.35
CA ILE A 19 -6.15 19.70 1.80
C ILE A 19 -5.03 20.71 2.12
N ARG A 20 -4.53 21.38 1.08
CA ARG A 20 -3.55 22.46 1.21
C ARG A 20 -4.20 23.82 1.04
N GLU A 21 -3.69 24.79 1.79
CA GLU A 21 -4.02 26.20 1.59
C GLU A 21 -3.32 26.76 0.35
N ARG A 22 -3.80 27.91 -0.13
CA ARG A 22 -3.16 28.62 -1.23
C ARG A 22 -1.82 29.19 -0.76
N ASP A 23 -0.76 28.92 -1.52
CA ASP A 23 0.54 29.55 -1.29
C ASP A 23 0.51 31.01 -1.81
N PRO A 24 0.68 32.03 -0.97
CA PRO A 24 0.60 33.43 -1.41
C PRO A 24 1.69 33.82 -2.41
N ARG A 25 2.83 33.11 -2.43
CA ARG A 25 3.99 33.42 -3.27
C ARG A 25 3.97 32.62 -4.58
N MET A 26 3.56 31.36 -4.53
CA MET A 26 3.64 30.44 -5.67
C MET A 26 2.32 30.29 -6.45
N CYS A 27 1.17 30.63 -5.85
CA CYS A 27 -0.13 30.52 -6.51
C CYS A 27 -0.50 31.79 -7.29
N HIS A 28 -0.29 31.77 -8.60
CA HIS A 28 -0.68 32.83 -9.53
C HIS A 28 -2.01 32.54 -10.25
N HIS A 29 -3.06 32.24 -9.50
CA HIS A 29 -4.38 31.91 -10.06
C HIS A 29 -5.53 32.54 -9.23
N GLY A 30 -6.74 32.53 -9.77
CA GLY A 30 -7.94 33.01 -9.06
C GLY A 30 -8.35 32.11 -7.89
N THR A 31 -9.28 32.57 -7.04
CA THR A 31 -9.73 31.86 -5.83
C THR A 31 -10.43 30.52 -6.09
N ARG A 32 -11.00 30.33 -7.29
CA ARG A 32 -11.69 29.09 -7.70
C ARG A 32 -10.82 28.12 -8.49
N GLN A 33 -9.55 28.47 -8.71
CA GLN A 33 -8.60 27.65 -9.44
C GLN A 33 -7.64 26.96 -8.46
N LYS A 34 -7.05 25.84 -8.89
CA LYS A 34 -5.98 25.16 -8.15
C LYS A 34 -4.77 24.98 -9.08
N CYS A 35 -3.57 25.00 -8.50
CA CYS A 35 -2.32 24.65 -9.18
C CYS A 35 -1.56 23.61 -8.37
N THR A 36 -0.39 23.18 -8.86
CA THR A 36 0.47 22.19 -8.21
C THR A 36 0.91 22.55 -6.79
N TYR A 37 0.85 23.82 -6.40
CA TYR A 37 1.20 24.29 -5.05
C TYR A 37 0.05 24.24 -4.05
N CYS A 38 -1.21 24.14 -4.50
CA CYS A 38 -2.40 24.13 -3.63
C CYS A 38 -3.40 23.01 -3.90
N LEU A 39 -3.11 22.14 -4.89
CA LEU A 39 -3.86 20.90 -5.10
C LEU A 39 -3.76 20.02 -3.84
N PRO A 40 -4.81 19.30 -3.41
CA PRO A 40 -4.70 18.37 -2.30
C PRO A 40 -3.59 17.32 -2.53
N LEU A 41 -2.89 16.93 -1.49
CA LEU A 41 -1.90 15.85 -1.57
C LEU A 41 -2.55 14.50 -1.30
N ASP A 42 -1.97 13.45 -1.88
CA ASP A 42 -2.34 12.09 -1.55
C ASP A 42 -1.95 11.76 -0.10
N PRO A 43 -2.68 10.84 0.58
CA PRO A 43 -2.34 10.41 1.95
C PRO A 43 -0.98 9.71 2.07
N TYR A 44 -0.35 9.36 0.95
CA TYR A 44 0.95 8.69 0.86
C TYR A 44 2.07 9.59 0.30
N ASP A 45 1.85 10.91 0.26
CA ASP A 45 2.85 11.90 -0.17
C ASP A 45 4.09 11.89 0.74
N GLU A 46 5.25 11.53 0.18
CA GLU A 46 6.47 11.27 0.97
C GLU A 46 7.04 12.54 1.62
N ASP A 47 6.92 13.69 0.93
CA ASP A 47 7.38 14.97 1.45
C ASP A 47 6.52 15.46 2.62
N TYR A 48 5.20 15.29 2.52
CA TYR A 48 4.28 15.59 3.61
C TYR A 48 4.56 14.73 4.84
N LEU A 49 4.68 13.41 4.66
CA LEU A 49 4.96 12.47 5.75
C LEU A 49 6.27 12.82 6.45
N LYS A 50 7.33 13.07 5.67
CA LYS A 50 8.64 13.50 6.20
C LYS A 50 8.56 14.82 6.96
N LYS A 51 7.87 15.83 6.42
CA LYS A 51 7.71 17.14 7.05
C LYS A 51 6.93 17.07 8.38
N LYS A 52 6.01 16.12 8.50
CA LYS A 52 5.23 15.86 9.72
C LYS A 52 5.87 14.87 10.67
N ASP A 53 7.09 14.42 10.39
CA ASP A 53 7.82 13.40 11.16
C ASP A 53 7.03 12.07 11.28
N ILE A 54 6.28 11.74 10.23
CA ILE A 54 5.53 10.49 10.13
C ILE A 54 6.46 9.45 9.50
N LYS A 55 6.86 8.46 10.30
CA LYS A 55 7.86 7.44 9.91
C LYS A 55 7.32 6.39 8.93
N HIS A 56 6.03 6.11 9.02
CA HIS A 56 5.32 5.06 8.29
C HIS A 56 3.97 5.61 7.86
N MET A 57 3.55 5.29 6.64
CA MET A 57 2.19 5.66 6.23
C MET A 57 1.17 4.78 7.00
N SER A 58 -0.12 5.05 6.79
CA SER A 58 -1.12 4.13 7.30
C SER A 58 -1.33 2.99 6.31
N PHE A 59 -1.77 1.83 6.81
CA PHE A 59 -2.18 0.71 5.97
C PHE A 59 -3.14 1.13 4.85
N HIS A 60 -4.12 1.96 5.18
CA HIS A 60 -5.12 2.48 4.24
C HIS A 60 -4.49 3.42 3.19
N ALA A 61 -3.51 4.23 3.55
CA ALA A 61 -2.74 5.04 2.59
C ALA A 61 -1.89 4.16 1.66
N TYR A 62 -1.26 3.10 2.19
CA TYR A 62 -0.51 2.13 1.39
C TYR A 62 -1.39 1.40 0.38
N VAL A 63 -2.56 0.92 0.79
CA VAL A 63 -3.54 0.31 -0.12
C VAL A 63 -3.92 1.27 -1.24
N ARG A 64 -4.20 2.55 -0.90
CA ARG A 64 -4.50 3.58 -1.91
C ARG A 64 -3.35 3.77 -2.90
N LYS A 65 -2.10 3.88 -2.43
CA LYS A 65 -0.90 3.99 -3.27
C LYS A 65 -0.81 2.83 -4.27
N MET A 66 -1.05 1.61 -3.81
CA MET A 66 -1.03 0.41 -4.66
C MET A 66 -2.16 0.40 -5.70
N THR A 67 -3.32 0.98 -5.38
CA THR A 67 -4.49 1.00 -6.27
C THR A 67 -4.63 2.25 -7.14
N ALA A 68 -3.88 3.32 -6.87
CA ALA A 68 -4.07 4.65 -7.50
C ALA A 68 -3.97 4.66 -9.03
N GLY A 69 -3.19 3.75 -9.63
CA GLY A 69 -3.07 3.60 -11.09
C GLY A 69 -4.19 2.81 -11.76
N HIS A 70 -5.13 2.24 -11.00
CA HIS A 70 -6.19 1.38 -11.51
C HIS A 70 -7.52 2.16 -11.50
N GLY A 71 -8.06 2.44 -12.69
CA GLY A 71 -9.32 3.15 -12.83
C GLY A 71 -10.47 2.45 -12.10
N LYS A 72 -11.51 3.21 -11.72
CA LYS A 72 -12.72 2.68 -11.09
C LYS A 72 -13.39 1.66 -12.03
N GLY A 73 -13.05 0.38 -11.88
CA GLY A 73 -13.54 -0.71 -12.75
C GLY A 73 -12.48 -1.74 -13.12
N THR A 74 -11.19 -1.42 -13.07
CA THR A 74 -10.13 -2.44 -13.18
C THR A 74 -9.94 -3.09 -11.82
N GLN A 75 -10.52 -4.27 -11.66
CA GLN A 75 -10.32 -5.10 -10.47
C GLN A 75 -8.85 -5.49 -10.39
N LEU A 76 -8.08 -4.82 -9.53
CA LEU A 76 -6.78 -5.33 -9.14
C LEU A 76 -7.03 -6.63 -8.38
N LYS A 77 -6.73 -7.77 -9.01
CA LYS A 77 -6.83 -9.05 -8.33
C LYS A 77 -5.75 -9.07 -7.23
N LYS A 78 -6.19 -8.80 -5.99
CA LYS A 78 -5.41 -8.89 -4.74
C LYS A 78 -4.23 -7.90 -4.67
N PRO A 79 -4.47 -6.63 -4.33
CA PRO A 79 -3.39 -5.65 -4.07
C PRO A 79 -2.47 -6.02 -2.90
N LEU A 80 -2.90 -6.96 -2.05
CA LEU A 80 -2.21 -7.37 -0.84
C LEU A 80 -1.95 -8.87 -0.89
N GLU A 81 -0.69 -9.24 -0.74
CA GLU A 81 -0.25 -10.62 -0.64
C GLU A 81 0.63 -10.79 0.60
N ASN A 82 0.36 -11.84 1.38
CA ASN A 82 1.20 -12.19 2.51
C ASN A 82 2.41 -13.00 2.01
N ILE A 83 3.60 -12.63 2.49
CA ILE A 83 4.81 -13.41 2.23
C ILE A 83 4.73 -14.71 3.05
N VAL A 84 4.75 -15.85 2.37
CA VAL A 84 4.76 -17.18 2.99
C VAL A 84 6.17 -17.76 2.93
N CYS A 85 6.85 -17.75 4.07
CA CYS A 85 8.20 -18.31 4.22
C CYS A 85 8.22 -19.78 4.70
N SER A 86 7.09 -20.48 4.64
CA SER A 86 7.00 -21.89 5.01
C SER A 86 7.30 -22.81 3.83
N LEU A 87 7.86 -23.98 4.12
CA LEU A 87 7.97 -25.06 3.14
C LEU A 87 6.56 -25.50 2.72
N LYS A 88 6.35 -25.78 1.43
CA LYS A 88 5.10 -26.35 0.95
C LYS A 88 5.05 -27.83 1.34
N PRO A 89 4.09 -28.27 2.17
CA PRO A 89 3.98 -29.68 2.52
C PRO A 89 3.56 -30.52 1.31
N ASN A 90 3.83 -31.83 1.36
CA ASN A 90 3.34 -32.83 0.39
C ASN A 90 3.74 -32.59 -1.07
N CYS A 91 5.02 -32.28 -1.32
CA CYS A 91 5.52 -32.17 -2.68
C CYS A 91 5.51 -33.54 -3.39
N PRO A 92 4.86 -33.70 -4.56
CA PRO A 92 4.68 -35.01 -5.19
C PRO A 92 5.94 -35.59 -5.85
N SER A 93 7.01 -34.79 -5.96
CA SER A 93 8.22 -35.15 -6.70
C SER A 93 9.34 -35.78 -5.86
N HIS A 94 9.19 -35.87 -4.54
CA HIS A 94 10.20 -36.45 -3.65
C HIS A 94 9.56 -36.90 -2.33
N LYS A 95 10.30 -37.66 -1.53
CA LYS A 95 9.88 -38.00 -0.15
C LYS A 95 9.65 -36.71 0.66
N PRO A 96 8.70 -36.67 1.60
CA PRO A 96 8.47 -35.50 2.44
C PRO A 96 9.76 -35.01 3.11
N TYR A 97 9.81 -33.72 3.44
CA TYR A 97 10.86 -33.17 4.28
C TYR A 97 10.85 -33.90 5.66
N PRO A 98 12.02 -34.24 6.26
CA PRO A 98 13.38 -33.86 5.86
C PRO A 98 14.07 -34.75 4.82
N GLN A 99 13.43 -35.81 4.34
CA GLN A 99 14.06 -36.80 3.44
C GLN A 99 14.16 -36.34 1.98
N GLY A 100 13.51 -35.23 1.60
CA GLY A 100 13.63 -34.64 0.27
C GLY A 100 13.16 -33.19 0.23
N ILE A 101 13.76 -32.41 -0.67
CA ILE A 101 13.38 -31.02 -0.95
C ILE A 101 13.71 -30.67 -2.41
N CYS A 102 12.92 -29.79 -3.01
CA CYS A 102 13.17 -29.27 -4.35
C CYS A 102 12.88 -27.76 -4.44
N SER A 103 13.21 -27.15 -5.57
CA SER A 103 12.95 -25.73 -5.83
C SER A 103 11.45 -25.36 -5.80
N LYS A 104 10.54 -26.32 -6.02
CA LYS A 104 9.09 -26.08 -6.04
C LYS A 104 8.46 -26.01 -4.64
N CYS A 105 9.05 -26.68 -3.66
CA CYS A 105 8.50 -26.79 -2.30
C CYS A 105 9.34 -26.08 -1.23
N ARG A 106 10.62 -25.81 -1.49
CA ARG A 106 11.45 -25.03 -0.57
C ARG A 106 10.86 -23.63 -0.37
N PRO A 107 11.03 -23.02 0.81
CA PRO A 107 10.70 -21.62 1.02
C PRO A 107 11.38 -20.72 -0.02
N PRO A 108 10.73 -19.63 -0.45
CA PRO A 108 11.37 -18.65 -1.31
C PRO A 108 12.57 -18.02 -0.57
N MET A 109 13.59 -17.62 -1.34
CA MET A 109 14.60 -16.72 -0.83
C MET A 109 13.98 -15.32 -0.69
N VAL A 110 14.06 -14.73 0.49
CA VAL A 110 13.43 -13.43 0.78
C VAL A 110 14.49 -12.43 1.18
N THR A 111 14.41 -11.23 0.62
CA THR A 111 15.19 -10.07 1.06
C THR A 111 14.35 -9.24 2.01
N LEU A 112 14.86 -8.99 3.21
CA LEU A 112 14.20 -8.13 4.18
C LEU A 112 14.56 -6.67 3.92
N ASN A 113 13.56 -5.87 3.58
CA ASN A 113 13.67 -4.42 3.47
C ASN A 113 12.84 -3.78 4.59
N ARG A 114 13.12 -2.50 4.90
CA ARG A 114 12.25 -1.73 5.79
C ARG A 114 10.84 -1.69 5.18
N GLN A 115 9.83 -2.09 5.96
CA GLN A 115 8.44 -2.02 5.52
C GLN A 115 8.05 -0.54 5.32
N VAL A 116 7.63 -0.22 4.10
CA VAL A 116 7.20 1.13 3.67
C VAL A 116 5.68 1.32 3.76
N SER A 117 4.99 0.39 4.42
CA SER A 117 3.59 0.56 4.83
C SER A 117 3.45 1.61 5.91
#